data_AF-A0A013URD3-F1
#
_entry.id   AF-A0A013URD3-F1
#
_cell.length_a   1.000
_cell.length_b   1.000
_cell.length_c   1.000
_cell.angle_alpha   90.00
_cell.angle_beta   90.00
_cell.angle_gamma   90.00
#
_symmetry.space_group_name_H-M   'P 1'
#
loop_
_entity.id
_entity.type
_entity.pdbx_description
1 polymer ?
#
loop_
_entity_poly.entity_id
_entity_poly.type
_entity_poly.pdbx_seq_one_letter_code
_entity_poly.pdbx_strand_id
1 'polypeptide(L)'
;MIYKIHHLKCGSMCPVCAPLFGQKGFRAEVICHCLLVETDRGLVLIDTGFGLQDYLHMKQRLGSLFKRLGKIEHNLEFSAIQQIQKLGFSPKDVQHIFITHLDFDHAGGISDFPHATVHVLAAEYNAAQLPNFKGKLRYRTNQYKDHRYWNFVEYQKGEAWFNLEKVKGFPLFQDEILMVPLLGHSAGHCGIAIKQQNQWLLFCGDAYYSHLELNPKNKLRSLGLLEKAFAEDNEKRIFNLKRLQHLAQHEPTIEIICAHDPDELKRYQT
;
A
#
# COMPACT_ATOMS: atom_id res chain seq x y z
N MET A 1 14.28 -4.29 16.09
CA MET A 1 13.77 -5.66 16.21
C MET A 1 12.29 -5.66 15.91
N ILE A 2 11.87 -6.49 14.96
CA ILE A 2 10.46 -6.74 14.62
C ILE A 2 9.91 -7.88 15.48
N TYR A 3 8.88 -7.62 16.27
CA TYR A 3 8.27 -8.61 17.15
C TYR A 3 7.11 -9.34 16.48
N LYS A 4 6.17 -8.58 15.92
CA LYS A 4 4.92 -9.10 15.35
C LYS A 4 4.45 -8.22 14.20
N ILE A 5 3.86 -8.85 13.19
CA ILE A 5 3.19 -8.20 12.08
C ILE A 5 1.70 -8.55 12.18
N HIS A 6 0.84 -7.53 12.20
CA HIS A 6 -0.61 -7.69 12.15
C HIS A 6 -1.12 -7.26 10.79
N HIS A 7 -2.02 -8.06 10.22
CA HIS A 7 -2.64 -7.81 8.92
C HIS A 7 -4.01 -7.18 9.12
N LEU A 8 -4.17 -5.95 8.64
CA LEU A 8 -5.36 -5.14 8.90
C LEU A 8 -6.18 -4.93 7.63
N LYS A 9 -7.51 -5.14 7.72
CA LYS A 9 -8.45 -4.70 6.67
C LYS A 9 -8.74 -3.22 6.89
N CYS A 10 -7.96 -2.36 6.22
CA CYS A 10 -8.03 -0.90 6.36
C CYS A 10 -8.99 -0.20 5.37
N GLY A 11 -9.84 -0.98 4.72
CA GLY A 11 -10.77 -0.49 3.71
C GLY A 11 -11.35 -1.62 2.87
N SER A 12 -12.42 -1.31 2.15
CA SER A 12 -13.10 -2.23 1.24
C SER A 12 -13.85 -1.43 0.17
N MET A 13 -13.74 -1.88 -1.06
CA MET A 13 -14.41 -1.36 -2.25
C MET A 13 -15.03 -2.53 -3.00
N CYS A 14 -16.27 -2.36 -3.44
CA CYS A 14 -17.03 -3.43 -4.09
C CYS A 14 -17.44 -3.08 -5.53
N PRO A 15 -16.48 -2.76 -6.43
CA PRO A 15 -16.79 -2.33 -7.78
C PRO A 15 -17.50 -3.44 -8.58
N VAL A 16 -18.28 -3.03 -9.57
CA VAL A 16 -18.91 -3.98 -10.50
C VAL A 16 -17.86 -4.53 -11.48
N CYS A 17 -18.16 -5.67 -12.10
CA CYS A 17 -17.30 -6.38 -13.05
C CYS A 17 -16.04 -6.96 -12.39
N ALA A 18 -16.22 -7.98 -11.54
CA ALA A 18 -15.13 -8.64 -10.81
C ALA A 18 -13.90 -9.06 -11.67
N PRO A 19 -14.07 -9.51 -12.93
CA PRO A 19 -12.93 -9.86 -13.79
C PRO A 19 -11.95 -8.72 -14.07
N LEU A 20 -12.37 -7.45 -13.95
CA LEU A 20 -11.46 -6.30 -14.03
C LEU A 20 -10.44 -6.27 -12.89
N PHE A 21 -10.73 -6.95 -11.77
CA PHE A 21 -9.89 -7.01 -10.58
C PHE A 21 -9.25 -8.39 -10.39
N GLY A 22 -9.21 -9.22 -11.45
CA GLY A 22 -8.67 -10.58 -11.38
C GLY A 22 -9.58 -11.59 -10.68
N GLN A 23 -10.81 -11.19 -10.33
CA GLN A 23 -11.76 -12.00 -9.56
C GLN A 23 -12.89 -12.55 -10.43
N LYS A 24 -13.71 -13.45 -9.86
CA LYS A 24 -14.89 -14.03 -10.54
C LYS A 24 -16.17 -13.42 -9.97
N GLY A 25 -17.22 -13.32 -10.79
CA GLY A 25 -18.56 -12.89 -10.37
C GLY A 25 -18.93 -11.45 -10.79
N PHE A 26 -20.04 -10.95 -10.25
CA PHE A 26 -20.60 -9.65 -10.63
C PHE A 26 -19.89 -8.46 -9.96
N ARG A 27 -19.45 -8.61 -8.71
CA ARG A 27 -18.72 -7.59 -7.95
C ARG A 27 -17.39 -8.17 -7.49
N ALA A 28 -16.33 -7.36 -7.54
CA ALA A 28 -15.09 -7.68 -6.85
C ALA A 28 -15.20 -7.30 -5.37
N GLU A 29 -14.39 -7.92 -4.53
CA GLU A 29 -14.00 -7.40 -3.22
C GLU A 29 -12.55 -6.89 -3.33
N VAL A 30 -12.38 -5.57 -3.34
CA VAL A 30 -11.07 -4.91 -3.36
C VAL A 30 -10.84 -4.36 -1.96
N ILE A 31 -9.99 -5.02 -1.19
CA ILE A 31 -9.66 -4.59 0.17
C ILE A 31 -8.59 -3.49 0.15
N CYS A 32 -8.41 -2.75 1.24
CA CYS A 32 -7.21 -1.97 1.48
C CYS A 32 -6.44 -2.66 2.61
N HIS A 33 -5.48 -3.50 2.27
CA HIS A 33 -4.65 -4.22 3.23
C HIS A 33 -3.59 -3.26 3.78
N CYS A 34 -3.43 -3.19 5.09
CA CYS A 34 -2.31 -2.51 5.73
C CYS A 34 -1.64 -3.44 6.73
N LEU A 35 -0.39 -3.14 7.09
CA LEU A 35 0.34 -3.88 8.11
C LEU A 35 0.60 -3.00 9.31
N LEU A 36 0.37 -3.52 10.52
CA LEU A 36 0.87 -2.92 11.75
C LEU A 36 2.01 -3.77 12.29
N VAL A 37 3.18 -3.18 12.42
CA VAL A 37 4.40 -3.85 12.82
C VAL A 37 4.82 -3.38 14.21
N GLU A 38 4.89 -4.31 15.14
CA GLU A 38 5.38 -4.06 16.50
C GLU A 38 6.92 -4.07 16.50
N THR A 39 7.53 -3.00 17.00
CA THR A 39 8.99 -2.86 17.05
C THR A 39 9.47 -2.32 18.40
N ASP A 40 10.77 -2.42 18.65
CA ASP A 40 11.45 -1.76 19.77
C ASP A 40 11.52 -0.21 19.64
N ARG A 41 11.03 0.34 18.53
CA ARG A 41 11.00 1.78 18.22
C ARG A 41 9.58 2.35 18.13
N GLY A 42 8.60 1.65 18.70
CA GLY A 42 7.17 1.98 18.59
C GLY A 42 6.48 1.20 17.48
N LEU A 43 5.22 1.53 17.19
CA LEU A 43 4.48 0.89 16.12
C LEU A 43 4.82 1.53 14.78
N VAL A 44 5.01 0.66 13.77
CA VAL A 44 5.20 1.05 12.38
C VAL A 44 3.96 0.62 11.59
N LEU A 45 3.34 1.55 10.88
CA LEU A 45 2.17 1.30 10.05
C LEU A 45 2.58 1.33 8.57
N ILE A 46 2.24 0.28 7.82
CA ILE A 46 2.49 0.17 6.37
C ILE A 46 1.19 0.38 5.63
N ASP A 47 1.13 1.47 4.88
CA ASP A 47 -0.12 2.06 4.37
C ASP A 47 -1.17 2.35 5.46
N THR A 48 -2.14 3.19 5.14
CA THR A 48 -3.13 3.69 6.12
C THR A 48 -4.58 3.48 5.70
N GLY A 49 -4.81 2.92 4.50
CA GLY A 49 -6.16 2.66 4.00
C GLY A 49 -6.98 3.93 3.80
N PHE A 50 -8.30 3.80 3.98
CA PHE A 50 -9.18 4.94 4.17
C PHE A 50 -9.11 5.43 5.62
N GLY A 51 -8.97 6.76 5.79
CA GLY A 51 -8.95 7.36 7.12
C GLY A 51 -10.33 7.46 7.75
N LEU A 52 -10.38 7.58 9.07
CA LEU A 52 -11.63 7.83 9.81
C LEU A 52 -12.35 9.07 9.26
N GLN A 53 -11.58 10.12 8.96
CA GLN A 53 -12.13 11.33 8.37
C GLN A 53 -12.70 11.09 6.97
N ASP A 54 -12.14 10.19 6.15
CA ASP A 54 -12.67 9.85 4.83
C ASP A 54 -14.08 9.23 4.94
N TYR A 55 -14.32 8.41 5.97
CA TYR A 55 -15.65 7.87 6.23
C TYR A 55 -16.64 8.92 6.74
N LEU A 56 -16.19 9.82 7.63
CA LEU A 56 -17.03 10.88 8.22
C LEU A 56 -17.35 12.00 7.21
N HIS A 57 -16.42 12.33 6.32
CA HIS A 57 -16.48 13.49 5.44
C HIS A 57 -16.17 13.13 3.97
N MET A 58 -16.63 11.96 3.52
CA MET A 58 -16.31 11.37 2.21
C MET A 58 -16.41 12.33 1.03
N LYS A 59 -17.50 13.12 0.92
CA LYS A 59 -17.67 14.06 -0.19
C LYS A 59 -16.59 15.16 -0.18
N GLN A 60 -16.22 15.65 0.99
CA GLN A 60 -15.22 16.71 1.13
C GLN A 60 -13.79 16.18 0.92
N ARG A 61 -13.53 14.93 1.36
CA ARG A 61 -12.20 14.34 1.32
C ARG A 61 -11.89 13.63 0.00
N LEU A 62 -12.83 12.87 -0.54
CA LEU A 62 -12.65 12.06 -1.76
C LEU A 62 -13.40 12.61 -2.98
N GLY A 63 -14.38 13.48 -2.78
CA GLY A 63 -15.25 13.98 -3.86
C GLY A 63 -16.49 13.10 -4.11
N SER A 64 -17.45 13.62 -4.86
CA SER A 64 -18.75 12.95 -5.11
C SER A 64 -18.66 11.74 -6.06
N LEU A 65 -17.66 11.70 -6.93
CA LEU A 65 -17.53 10.69 -7.99
C LEU A 65 -17.11 9.31 -7.43
N PHE A 66 -16.25 9.30 -6.41
CA PHE A 66 -15.67 8.07 -5.86
C PHE A 66 -16.68 7.21 -5.09
N LYS A 67 -17.64 7.85 -4.41
CA LYS A 67 -18.76 7.13 -3.77
C LYS A 67 -19.55 6.26 -4.75
N ARG A 68 -19.70 6.69 -6.01
CA ARG A 68 -20.54 6.02 -7.00
C ARG A 68 -19.80 4.96 -7.82
N LEU A 69 -18.53 5.17 -8.12
CA LEU A 69 -17.75 4.27 -8.98
C LEU A 69 -17.00 3.17 -8.21
N GLY A 70 -16.36 3.50 -7.08
CA GLY A 70 -15.60 2.54 -6.29
C GLY A 70 -16.45 1.68 -5.36
N LYS A 71 -17.71 2.08 -5.10
CA LYS A 71 -18.60 1.45 -4.11
C LYS A 71 -17.85 1.16 -2.79
N ILE A 72 -17.20 2.20 -2.26
CA ILE A 72 -16.51 2.15 -0.98
C ILE A 72 -17.50 1.68 0.08
N GLU A 73 -17.16 0.62 0.79
CA GLU A 73 -17.94 0.11 1.90
C GLU A 73 -17.83 1.09 3.07
N HIS A 74 -18.95 1.66 3.49
CA HIS A 74 -18.96 2.63 4.58
C HIS A 74 -18.93 1.89 5.92
N ASN A 75 -17.71 1.65 6.41
CA ASN A 75 -17.48 0.95 7.67
C ASN A 75 -16.28 1.58 8.40
N LEU A 76 -16.55 2.37 9.44
CA LEU A 76 -15.52 3.07 10.20
C LEU A 76 -14.57 2.10 10.93
N GLU A 77 -15.05 0.90 11.23
CA GLU A 77 -14.28 -0.18 11.87
C GLU A 77 -13.12 -0.67 10.99
N PHE A 78 -13.16 -0.35 9.69
CA PHE A 78 -12.06 -0.59 8.77
C PHE A 78 -11.02 0.53 8.79
N SER A 79 -11.21 1.68 9.44
CA SER A 79 -10.11 2.64 9.51
C SER A 79 -8.93 2.05 10.30
N ALA A 80 -7.70 2.31 9.86
CA ALA A 80 -6.49 1.80 10.53
C ALA A 80 -6.47 2.17 12.02
N ILE A 81 -6.91 3.38 12.37
CA ILE A 81 -7.01 3.83 13.76
C ILE A 81 -7.94 2.94 14.61
N GLN A 82 -9.10 2.53 14.08
CA GLN A 82 -10.04 1.64 14.80
C GLN A 82 -9.49 0.21 14.89
N GLN A 83 -8.87 -0.30 13.82
CA GLN A 83 -8.20 -1.61 13.82
C GLN A 83 -7.09 -1.68 14.88
N ILE A 84 -6.26 -0.65 14.98
CA ILE A 84 -5.17 -0.54 15.97
C ILE A 84 -5.72 -0.49 17.40
N GLN A 85 -6.79 0.29 17.62
CA GLN A 85 -7.45 0.35 18.93
C GLN A 85 -8.04 -0.99 19.38
N LYS A 86 -8.61 -1.77 18.44
CA LYS A 86 -9.11 -3.13 18.73
C LYS A 86 -8.02 -4.11 19.14
N LEU A 87 -6.81 -3.92 18.65
CA LEU A 87 -5.64 -4.69 19.08
C LEU A 87 -5.13 -4.29 20.47
N GLY A 88 -5.72 -3.25 21.09
CA GLY A 88 -5.36 -2.77 22.42
C GLY A 88 -4.25 -1.71 22.42
N PHE A 89 -3.83 -1.24 21.24
CA PHE A 89 -2.79 -0.21 21.11
C PHE A 89 -3.38 1.21 21.09
N SER A 90 -2.58 2.18 21.54
CA SER A 90 -2.92 3.58 21.35
C SER A 90 -2.53 4.03 19.94
N PRO A 91 -3.37 4.82 19.24
CA PRO A 91 -2.96 5.45 17.98
C PRO A 91 -1.70 6.32 18.13
N LYS A 92 -1.41 6.81 19.33
CA LYS A 92 -0.18 7.57 19.64
C LYS A 92 1.07 6.71 19.63
N ASP A 93 0.94 5.38 19.72
CA ASP A 93 2.07 4.45 19.68
C ASP A 93 2.58 4.26 18.25
N VAL A 94 1.82 4.67 17.24
CA VAL A 94 2.25 4.74 15.84
C VAL A 94 3.24 5.89 15.68
N GLN A 95 4.53 5.54 15.62
CA GLN A 95 5.64 6.48 15.49
C GLN A 95 6.07 6.66 14.04
N HIS A 96 5.84 5.65 13.19
CA HIS A 96 6.28 5.65 11.80
C HIS A 96 5.19 5.13 10.87
N ILE A 97 5.03 5.78 9.73
CA ILE A 97 4.18 5.30 8.63
C ILE A 97 5.09 5.13 7.42
N PHE A 98 5.17 3.94 6.86
CA PHE A 98 5.76 3.73 5.53
C PHE A 98 4.63 3.63 4.52
N ILE A 99 4.60 4.57 3.59
CA ILE A 99 3.57 4.62 2.57
C ILE A 99 4.14 4.05 1.26
N THR A 100 3.43 3.09 0.66
CA THR A 100 3.78 2.55 -0.65
C THR A 100 3.66 3.63 -1.72
N HIS A 101 2.58 4.41 -1.66
CA HIS A 101 2.29 5.56 -2.52
C HIS A 101 1.11 6.40 -1.98
N LEU A 102 0.83 7.57 -2.57
CA LEU A 102 -0.11 8.55 -2.01
C LEU A 102 -1.53 8.50 -2.58
N ASP A 103 -1.92 7.39 -3.23
CA ASP A 103 -3.31 7.22 -3.67
C ASP A 103 -4.26 7.24 -2.47
N PHE A 104 -5.49 7.65 -2.77
CA PHE A 104 -6.48 8.02 -1.75
C PHE A 104 -6.87 6.88 -0.81
N ASP A 105 -6.73 5.64 -1.24
CA ASP A 105 -7.04 4.42 -0.50
C ASP A 105 -5.83 3.82 0.22
N HIS A 106 -4.66 4.46 0.13
CA HIS A 106 -3.45 4.11 0.89
C HIS A 106 -3.09 5.20 1.89
N ALA A 107 -3.29 6.47 1.53
CA ALA A 107 -2.87 7.63 2.31
C ALA A 107 -3.97 8.26 3.17
N GLY A 108 -5.17 7.68 3.19
CA GLY A 108 -6.34 8.27 3.83
C GLY A 108 -6.23 8.44 5.33
N GLY A 109 -5.64 7.46 6.02
CA GLY A 109 -5.46 7.46 7.46
C GLY A 109 -4.29 8.30 7.95
N ILE A 110 -3.45 8.90 7.09
CA ILE A 110 -2.31 9.73 7.54
C ILE A 110 -2.75 10.84 8.51
N SER A 111 -3.91 11.47 8.28
CA SER A 111 -4.42 12.51 9.18
C SER A 111 -4.80 12.01 10.57
N ASP A 112 -5.02 10.70 10.72
CA ASP A 112 -5.42 10.09 12.00
C ASP A 112 -4.21 9.90 12.94
N PHE A 113 -2.98 10.03 12.43
CA PHE A 113 -1.72 9.84 13.16
C PHE A 113 -0.81 11.08 13.06
N PRO A 114 -1.19 12.23 13.66
CA PRO A 114 -0.51 13.52 13.46
C PRO A 114 0.93 13.59 14.01
N HIS A 115 1.34 12.60 14.82
CA HIS A 115 2.67 12.54 15.44
C HIS A 115 3.62 11.56 14.74
N ALA A 116 3.12 10.69 13.86
CA ALA A 116 3.94 9.71 13.16
C ALA A 116 4.82 10.38 12.10
N THR A 117 6.03 9.87 11.88
CA THR A 117 6.84 10.27 10.73
C THR A 117 6.43 9.45 9.51
N VAL A 118 6.02 10.13 8.43
CA VAL A 118 5.67 9.47 7.16
C VAL A 118 6.92 9.34 6.28
N HIS A 119 7.30 8.11 5.99
CA HIS A 119 8.37 7.72 5.08
C HIS A 119 7.78 7.48 3.69
N VAL A 120 8.21 8.27 2.71
CA VAL A 120 7.70 8.25 1.34
C VAL A 120 8.82 8.46 0.34
N LEU A 121 8.75 7.85 -0.84
CA LEU A 121 9.68 8.20 -1.90
C LEU A 121 9.48 9.66 -2.31
N ALA A 122 10.56 10.43 -2.39
CA ALA A 122 10.51 11.86 -2.73
C ALA A 122 9.78 12.12 -4.06
N ALA A 123 9.96 11.23 -5.03
CA ALA A 123 9.27 11.27 -6.32
C ALA A 123 7.74 11.21 -6.20
N GLU A 124 7.22 10.42 -5.25
CA GLU A 124 5.78 10.31 -5.01
C GLU A 124 5.22 11.59 -4.43
N TYR A 125 5.87 12.10 -3.38
CA TYR A 125 5.44 13.35 -2.74
C TYR A 125 5.45 14.51 -3.72
N ASN A 126 6.51 14.64 -4.53
CA ASN A 126 6.63 15.67 -5.56
C ASN A 126 5.52 15.55 -6.61
N ALA A 127 5.21 14.34 -7.08
CA ALA A 127 4.12 14.12 -8.03
C ALA A 127 2.76 14.50 -7.45
N ALA A 128 2.53 14.26 -6.15
CA ALA A 128 1.31 14.64 -5.45
C ALA A 128 1.10 16.16 -5.34
N GLN A 129 2.16 16.97 -5.45
CA GLN A 129 2.06 18.43 -5.46
C GLN A 129 1.72 19.01 -6.84
N LEU A 130 1.87 18.24 -7.93
CA LEU A 130 1.70 18.76 -9.29
C LEU A 130 0.21 18.88 -9.67
N PRO A 131 -0.21 20.03 -10.22
CA PRO A 131 -1.60 20.23 -10.61
C PRO A 131 -1.89 19.56 -11.96
N ASN A 132 -2.13 18.26 -11.97
CA ASN A 132 -2.56 17.54 -13.17
C ASN A 132 -3.84 16.71 -12.93
N PHE A 133 -4.58 16.40 -14.00
CA PHE A 133 -5.90 15.77 -13.89
C PHE A 133 -5.84 14.36 -13.29
N LYS A 134 -4.84 13.53 -13.69
CA LYS A 134 -4.61 12.19 -13.11
C LYS A 134 -4.31 12.29 -11.60
N GLY A 135 -3.44 13.22 -11.22
CA GLY A 135 -3.11 13.51 -9.83
C GLY A 135 -4.33 13.93 -9.02
N LYS A 136 -5.23 14.74 -9.58
CA LYS A 136 -6.52 15.08 -8.91
C LYS A 136 -7.46 13.90 -8.72
N LEU A 137 -7.29 12.79 -9.44
CA LEU A 137 -8.08 11.57 -9.23
C LEU A 137 -7.47 10.67 -8.15
N ARG A 138 -6.14 10.60 -8.12
CA ARG A 138 -5.34 9.75 -7.23
C ARG A 138 -5.07 10.38 -5.86
N TYR A 139 -4.49 11.58 -5.87
CA TYR A 139 -3.99 12.27 -4.69
C TYR A 139 -5.06 13.17 -4.08
N ARG A 140 -5.48 12.86 -2.86
CA ARG A 140 -6.40 13.70 -2.07
C ARG A 140 -5.61 14.44 -1.01
N THR A 141 -5.03 15.58 -1.36
CA THR A 141 -4.17 16.36 -0.45
C THR A 141 -4.82 16.67 0.90
N ASN A 142 -6.16 16.80 0.98
CA ASN A 142 -6.86 16.91 2.26
C ASN A 142 -6.59 15.75 3.25
N GLN A 143 -6.06 14.60 2.81
CA GLN A 143 -5.68 13.44 3.65
C GLN A 143 -4.42 13.68 4.46
N TYR A 144 -3.55 14.59 4.02
CA TYR A 144 -2.24 14.74 4.62
C TYR A 144 -1.64 16.16 4.51
N LYS A 145 -2.38 17.14 3.98
CA LYS A 145 -1.89 18.53 3.82
C LYS A 145 -1.46 19.20 5.12
N ASP A 146 -2.07 18.80 6.24
CA ASP A 146 -1.78 19.35 7.57
C ASP A 146 -0.76 18.50 8.34
N HIS A 147 -0.29 17.40 7.73
CA HIS A 147 0.69 16.50 8.32
C HIS A 147 2.09 17.12 8.29
N ARG A 148 2.83 17.03 9.41
CA ARG A 148 4.07 17.80 9.62
C ARG A 148 5.35 17.00 9.45
N TYR A 149 5.35 15.71 9.79
CA TYR A 149 6.59 14.94 9.91
C TYR A 149 6.77 14.04 8.69
N TRP A 150 7.62 14.47 7.77
CA TRP A 150 7.93 13.73 6.55
C TRP A 150 9.40 13.36 6.50
N ASN A 151 9.67 12.13 6.09
CA ASN A 151 10.99 11.67 5.69
C ASN A 151 10.95 11.31 4.19
N PHE A 152 11.59 12.13 3.37
CA PHE A 152 11.64 11.95 1.92
C PHE A 152 12.82 11.08 1.53
N VAL A 153 12.51 9.95 0.90
CA VAL A 153 13.48 8.91 0.59
C VAL A 153 13.84 8.97 -0.90
N GLU A 154 15.13 9.11 -1.18
CA GLU A 154 15.65 9.14 -2.54
C GLU A 154 16.00 7.73 -3.03
N TYR A 155 15.35 7.27 -4.10
CA TYR A 155 15.59 5.95 -4.66
C TYR A 155 16.82 5.90 -5.58
N GLN A 156 17.45 7.03 -5.92
CA GLN A 156 18.64 7.00 -6.79
C GLN A 156 19.88 6.43 -6.07
N LYS A 157 19.82 6.31 -4.75
CA LYS A 157 20.89 5.78 -3.90
C LYS A 157 20.32 4.61 -3.08
N GLY A 158 20.78 3.40 -3.36
CA GLY A 158 20.35 2.20 -2.65
C GLY A 158 21.13 0.98 -3.12
N GLU A 159 20.92 -0.13 -2.43
CA GLU A 159 21.62 -1.40 -2.67
C GLU A 159 20.74 -2.35 -3.49
N ALA A 160 21.34 -3.45 -3.95
CA ALA A 160 20.57 -4.57 -4.49
C ALA A 160 20.00 -5.39 -3.33
N TRP A 161 18.78 -5.88 -3.50
CA TRP A 161 18.13 -6.84 -2.60
C TRP A 161 17.49 -7.91 -3.47
N PHE A 162 18.12 -9.09 -3.53
CA PHE A 162 17.84 -10.13 -4.53
C PHE A 162 17.92 -9.57 -5.97
N ASN A 163 16.88 -9.78 -6.79
CA ASN A 163 16.79 -9.22 -8.14
C ASN A 163 16.22 -7.79 -8.16
N LEU A 164 15.93 -7.18 -7.01
CA LEU A 164 15.45 -5.81 -6.85
C LEU A 164 16.64 -4.86 -6.61
N GLU A 165 16.53 -3.63 -7.09
CA GLU A 165 17.64 -2.65 -7.08
C GLU A 165 17.19 -1.37 -6.38
N LYS A 166 18.18 -0.57 -5.95
CA LYS A 166 17.96 0.74 -5.36
C LYS A 166 17.12 0.68 -4.06
N VAL A 167 17.26 -0.44 -3.36
CA VAL A 167 16.54 -0.69 -2.11
C VAL A 167 17.19 0.10 -0.99
N LYS A 168 16.36 0.71 -0.15
CA LYS A 168 16.80 1.55 0.96
C LYS A 168 16.42 0.92 2.29
N GLY A 169 17.44 0.53 3.06
CA GLY A 169 17.29 0.14 4.46
C GLY A 169 17.19 1.34 5.40
N PHE A 170 16.58 1.09 6.55
CA PHE A 170 16.40 2.05 7.64
C PHE A 170 17.19 1.59 8.87
N PRO A 171 18.34 2.22 9.17
CA PRO A 171 19.18 1.85 10.31
C PRO A 171 18.48 1.92 11.67
N LEU A 172 17.44 2.77 11.79
CA LEU A 172 16.59 2.83 12.98
C LEU A 172 15.96 1.47 13.32
N PHE A 173 15.66 0.68 12.29
CA PHE A 173 15.12 -0.68 12.37
C PHE A 173 16.17 -1.74 12.05
N GLN A 174 17.47 -1.44 12.17
CA GLN A 174 18.57 -2.36 11.86
C GLN A 174 18.48 -2.94 10.44
N ASP A 175 17.96 -2.16 9.49
CA ASP A 175 17.67 -2.56 8.11
C ASP A 175 16.73 -3.80 8.00
N GLU A 176 15.92 -4.04 9.04
CA GLU A 176 14.83 -5.02 9.01
C GLU A 176 13.59 -4.48 8.28
N ILE A 177 13.52 -3.17 7.99
CA ILE A 177 12.50 -2.56 7.14
C ILE A 177 13.20 -1.90 5.96
N LEU A 178 12.79 -2.26 4.74
CA LEU A 178 13.34 -1.74 3.50
C LEU A 178 12.24 -1.08 2.65
N MET A 179 12.55 0.06 2.04
CA MET A 179 11.75 0.60 0.93
C MET A 179 12.33 0.11 -0.39
N VAL A 180 11.49 -0.55 -1.18
CA VAL A 180 11.87 -1.19 -2.45
C VAL A 180 11.17 -0.46 -3.60
N PRO A 181 11.89 0.31 -4.44
CA PRO A 181 11.27 1.03 -5.54
C PRO A 181 10.60 0.08 -6.55
N LEU A 182 9.27 0.19 -6.67
CA LEU A 182 8.44 -0.61 -7.58
C LEU A 182 7.64 0.34 -8.47
N LEU A 183 8.35 1.27 -9.12
CA LEU A 183 7.76 2.35 -9.92
C LEU A 183 6.85 1.82 -11.04
N GLY A 184 5.84 2.62 -11.41
CA GLY A 184 5.01 2.35 -12.57
C GLY A 184 3.52 2.60 -12.32
N HIS A 185 3.00 2.12 -11.18
CA HIS A 185 1.63 2.46 -10.77
C HIS A 185 1.49 3.97 -10.52
N SER A 186 2.34 4.51 -9.65
CA SER A 186 2.52 5.94 -9.45
C SER A 186 3.99 6.34 -9.70
N ALA A 187 4.27 7.65 -9.63
CA ALA A 187 5.58 8.23 -9.91
C ALA A 187 6.67 7.79 -8.92
N GLY A 188 6.31 7.51 -7.67
CA GLY A 188 7.20 7.03 -6.63
C GLY A 188 6.64 5.84 -5.84
N HIS A 189 5.89 4.96 -6.51
CA HIS A 189 5.40 3.72 -5.89
C HIS A 189 6.55 2.84 -5.40
N CYS A 190 6.42 2.30 -4.19
CA CYS A 190 7.37 1.36 -3.60
C CYS A 190 6.66 0.23 -2.86
N GLY A 191 7.33 -0.92 -2.78
CA GLY A 191 6.98 -1.96 -1.82
C GLY A 191 7.78 -1.78 -0.53
N ILE A 192 7.28 -2.36 0.56
CA ILE A 192 7.96 -2.38 1.86
C ILE A 192 8.32 -3.81 2.21
N ALA A 193 9.62 -4.09 2.33
CA ALA A 193 10.10 -5.40 2.79
C ALA A 193 10.33 -5.34 4.30
N ILE A 194 9.81 -6.32 5.03
CA ILE A 194 9.93 -6.44 6.49
C ILE A 194 10.58 -7.78 6.80
N LYS A 195 11.67 -7.76 7.53
CA LYS A 195 12.33 -8.97 8.02
C LYS A 195 11.74 -9.35 9.36
N GLN A 196 11.20 -10.56 9.45
CA GLN A 196 10.82 -11.17 10.71
C GLN A 196 11.57 -12.49 10.85
N GLN A 197 12.45 -12.57 11.85
CA GLN A 197 13.38 -13.69 12.02
C GLN A 197 14.25 -13.92 10.77
N ASN A 198 14.17 -15.10 10.15
CA ASN A 198 14.92 -15.47 8.95
C ASN A 198 14.10 -15.39 7.65
N GLN A 199 12.91 -14.78 7.70
CA GLN A 199 12.01 -14.64 6.56
C GLN A 199 11.72 -13.17 6.26
N TRP A 200 11.38 -12.90 5.01
CA TRP A 200 10.96 -11.59 4.55
C TRP A 200 9.49 -11.61 4.17
N LEU A 201 8.77 -10.55 4.51
CA LEU A 201 7.48 -10.21 3.95
C LEU A 201 7.65 -8.98 3.06
N LEU A 202 7.34 -9.08 1.77
CA LEU A 202 7.32 -7.95 0.84
C LEU A 202 5.88 -7.52 0.59
N PHE A 203 5.49 -6.40 1.20
CA PHE A 203 4.23 -5.73 0.94
C PHE A 203 4.35 -4.86 -0.31
N CYS A 204 3.72 -5.29 -1.41
CA CYS A 204 3.92 -4.74 -2.75
C CYS A 204 3.03 -3.55 -3.09
N GLY A 205 2.14 -3.10 -2.19
CA GLY A 205 1.15 -2.08 -2.51
C GLY A 205 0.37 -2.46 -3.77
N ASP A 206 0.49 -1.60 -4.79
CA ASP A 206 -0.23 -1.68 -6.06
C ASP A 206 0.66 -2.11 -7.23
N ALA A 207 1.82 -2.72 -6.96
CA ALA A 207 2.63 -3.30 -8.02
C ALA A 207 1.93 -4.48 -8.74
N TYR A 208 0.96 -5.10 -8.07
CA TYR A 208 0.01 -6.08 -8.62
C TYR A 208 -1.25 -6.10 -7.74
N TYR A 209 -2.36 -6.61 -8.27
CA TYR A 209 -3.68 -6.56 -7.61
C TYR A 209 -4.21 -7.95 -7.24
N SER A 210 -3.70 -9.01 -7.86
CA SER A 210 -4.06 -10.38 -7.52
C SER A 210 -2.85 -11.30 -7.38
N HIS A 211 -2.83 -12.15 -6.35
CA HIS A 211 -1.83 -13.20 -6.14
C HIS A 211 -1.63 -14.10 -7.36
N LEU A 212 -2.68 -14.27 -8.17
CA LEU A 212 -2.62 -15.02 -9.41
C LEU A 212 -1.62 -14.42 -10.41
N GLU A 213 -1.32 -13.12 -10.34
CA GLU A 213 -0.33 -12.46 -11.19
C GLU A 213 1.11 -12.86 -10.89
N LEU A 214 1.39 -13.36 -9.69
CA LEU A 214 2.73 -13.84 -9.31
C LEU A 214 3.12 -15.12 -10.06
N ASN A 215 2.17 -15.84 -10.65
CA ASN A 215 2.45 -16.93 -11.57
C ASN A 215 2.30 -16.45 -13.03
N PRO A 216 3.40 -16.34 -13.81
CA PRO A 216 3.37 -15.82 -15.18
C PRO A 216 2.56 -16.68 -16.17
N LYS A 217 2.16 -17.90 -15.78
CA LYS A 217 1.26 -18.76 -16.57
C LYS A 217 -0.19 -18.24 -16.56
N ASN A 218 -0.60 -17.51 -15.52
CA ASN A 218 -1.92 -16.93 -15.43
C ASN A 218 -2.06 -15.72 -16.38
N LYS A 219 -3.22 -15.60 -17.03
CA LYS A 219 -3.51 -14.52 -17.99
C LYS A 219 -4.73 -13.72 -17.56
N LEU A 220 -4.53 -12.70 -16.73
CA LEU A 220 -5.60 -11.80 -16.27
C LEU A 220 -5.71 -10.58 -17.18
N ARG A 221 -6.15 -10.79 -18.44
CA ARG A 221 -6.15 -9.73 -19.47
C ARG A 221 -6.97 -8.50 -19.07
N SER A 222 -8.14 -8.70 -18.48
CA SER A 222 -9.02 -7.63 -18.01
C SER A 222 -8.39 -6.81 -16.89
N LEU A 223 -7.72 -7.47 -15.95
CA LEU A 223 -6.95 -6.80 -14.90
C LEU A 223 -5.78 -6.00 -15.48
N GLY A 224 -5.00 -6.61 -16.36
CA GLY A 224 -3.88 -5.92 -17.01
C GLY A 224 -4.28 -4.67 -17.80
N LEU A 225 -5.50 -4.60 -18.33
CA LEU A 225 -6.07 -3.39 -18.95
C LEU A 225 -6.42 -2.33 -17.91
N LEU A 226 -7.01 -2.71 -16.78
CA LEU A 226 -7.34 -1.81 -15.68
C LEU A 226 -6.07 -1.19 -15.09
N GLU A 227 -5.09 -2.01 -14.73
CA GLU A 227 -3.83 -1.53 -14.17
C GLU A 227 -3.07 -0.65 -15.16
N LYS A 228 -3.10 -0.95 -16.46
CA LYS A 228 -2.54 -0.07 -17.50
C LYS A 228 -3.22 1.30 -17.51
N ALA A 229 -4.54 1.35 -17.29
CA ALA A 229 -5.28 2.60 -17.24
C ALA A 229 -4.94 3.43 -15.99
N PHE A 230 -4.61 2.76 -14.87
CA PHE A 230 -4.22 3.43 -13.62
C PHE A 230 -2.74 3.84 -13.60
N ALA A 231 -1.87 3.10 -14.29
CA ALA A 231 -0.43 3.34 -14.30
C ALA A 231 -0.04 4.76 -14.74
N GLU A 232 0.93 5.31 -14.01
CA GLU A 232 1.74 6.46 -14.43
C GLU A 232 2.67 6.05 -15.58
N ASP A 233 3.33 4.89 -15.44
CA ASP A 233 4.24 4.31 -16.43
C ASP A 233 4.03 2.78 -16.51
N ASN A 234 3.33 2.35 -17.55
CA ASN A 234 2.98 0.95 -17.71
C ASN A 234 4.18 0.07 -18.08
N GLU A 235 5.22 0.60 -18.71
CA GLU A 235 6.42 -0.18 -19.03
C GLU A 235 7.17 -0.53 -17.75
N LYS A 236 7.36 0.46 -16.86
CA LYS A 236 7.93 0.22 -15.52
C LYS A 236 7.08 -0.71 -14.68
N ARG A 237 5.74 -0.57 -14.72
CA ARG A 237 4.82 -1.48 -14.02
C ARG A 237 5.04 -2.94 -14.44
N ILE A 238 5.02 -3.22 -15.75
CA ILE A 238 5.23 -4.57 -16.28
C ILE A 238 6.65 -5.08 -15.99
N PHE A 239 7.65 -4.20 -16.05
CA PHE A 239 9.02 -4.54 -15.68
C PHE A 239 9.12 -5.00 -14.21
N ASN A 240 8.52 -4.26 -13.28
CA ASN A 240 8.52 -4.61 -11.86
C ASN A 240 7.68 -5.86 -11.57
N LEU A 241 6.51 -6.02 -12.21
CA LEU A 241 5.72 -7.25 -12.10
C LEU A 241 6.53 -8.50 -12.47
N LYS A 242 7.33 -8.44 -13.54
CA LYS A 242 8.21 -9.57 -13.92
C LYS A 242 9.27 -9.88 -12.86
N ARG A 243 9.80 -8.86 -12.17
CA ARG A 243 10.78 -9.05 -11.09
C ARG A 243 10.13 -9.67 -9.86
N LEU A 244 8.91 -9.26 -9.53
CA LEU A 244 8.10 -9.86 -8.46
C LEU A 244 7.74 -11.32 -8.78
N GLN A 245 7.33 -11.61 -10.02
CA GLN A 245 7.12 -12.98 -10.50
C GLN A 245 8.40 -13.81 -10.35
N HIS A 246 9.57 -13.26 -10.72
CA HIS A 246 10.83 -13.96 -10.53
C HIS A 246 11.09 -14.28 -9.05
N LEU A 247 10.93 -13.32 -8.14
CA LEU A 247 11.06 -13.56 -6.70
C LEU A 247 10.10 -14.65 -6.21
N ALA A 248 8.82 -14.54 -6.57
CA ALA A 248 7.79 -15.50 -6.16
C ALA A 248 8.10 -16.94 -6.59
N GLN A 249 8.83 -17.13 -7.70
CA GLN A 249 9.19 -18.46 -8.21
C GLN A 249 10.53 -19.00 -7.69
N HIS A 250 11.43 -18.13 -7.22
CA HIS A 250 12.82 -18.53 -6.93
C HIS A 250 13.27 -18.28 -5.49
N GLU A 251 12.54 -17.45 -4.73
CA GLU A 251 12.93 -17.03 -3.38
C GLU A 251 11.86 -17.44 -2.35
N PRO A 252 11.81 -18.72 -1.91
CA PRO A 252 10.78 -19.22 -1.00
C PRO A 252 10.87 -18.63 0.42
N THR A 253 11.92 -17.88 0.73
CA THR A 253 12.10 -17.18 2.01
C THR A 253 11.42 -15.81 2.04
N ILE A 254 10.86 -15.37 0.90
CA ILE A 254 10.14 -14.11 0.76
C ILE A 254 8.66 -14.43 0.53
N GLU A 255 7.83 -14.06 1.49
CA GLU A 255 6.40 -13.99 1.29
C GLU A 255 6.06 -12.67 0.59
N ILE A 256 5.26 -12.73 -0.47
CA ILE A 256 4.90 -11.56 -1.28
C ILE A 256 3.38 -11.40 -1.23
N ILE A 257 2.93 -10.20 -0.84
CA ILE A 257 1.52 -9.83 -0.74
C ILE A 257 1.28 -8.44 -1.33
N CYS A 258 0.07 -8.14 -1.80
CA CYS A 258 -0.35 -6.82 -2.26
C CYS A 258 -1.44 -6.20 -1.39
N ALA A 259 -1.82 -4.96 -1.73
CA ALA A 259 -2.80 -4.19 -0.98
C ALA A 259 -4.26 -4.65 -1.20
N HIS A 260 -4.55 -5.29 -2.34
CA HIS A 260 -5.91 -5.39 -2.86
C HIS A 260 -6.47 -6.80 -3.02
N ASP A 261 -5.69 -7.84 -2.72
CA ASP A 261 -6.13 -9.23 -2.84
C ASP A 261 -6.76 -9.76 -1.53
N PRO A 262 -8.08 -10.03 -1.50
CA PRO A 262 -8.74 -10.54 -0.31
C PRO A 262 -8.29 -11.97 0.07
N ASP A 263 -7.84 -12.79 -0.89
CA ASP A 263 -7.39 -14.15 -0.62
C ASP A 263 -5.99 -14.19 -0.01
N GLU A 264 -5.15 -13.17 -0.25
CA GLU A 264 -3.89 -12.98 0.49
C GLU A 264 -4.16 -12.57 1.93
N LEU A 265 -5.06 -11.59 2.18
CA LEU A 265 -5.39 -11.16 3.54
C LEU A 265 -6.00 -12.30 4.38
N LYS A 266 -6.88 -13.11 3.81
CA LYS A 266 -7.53 -14.24 4.53
C LYS A 266 -6.54 -15.24 5.11
N ARG A 267 -5.32 -15.36 4.57
CA ARG A 267 -4.29 -16.27 5.09
C ARG A 267 -3.87 -15.94 6.53
N TYR A 268 -4.14 -14.71 6.98
CA TYR A 268 -3.76 -14.20 8.29
C TYR A 268 -4.94 -13.92 9.22
N GLN A 269 -6.16 -14.21 8.76
CA GLN A 269 -7.38 -14.07 9.55
C GLN A 269 -7.81 -15.46 10.04
N THR A 270 -7.19 -15.92 11.13
CA THR A 270 -7.56 -17.15 11.85
C THR A 270 -8.00 -16.82 13.27
#